data_AF-A0A6P0JX85-F1
#
_entry.id   AF-A0A6P0JX85-F1
#
_cell.length_a   1.000
_cell.length_b   1.000
_cell.length_c   1.000
_cell.angle_alpha   90.00
_cell.angle_beta   90.00
_cell.angle_gamma   90.00
#
_symmetry.space_group_name_H-M   'P 1'
#
loop_
_entity.id
_entity.type
_entity.pdbx_description
1 polymer ?
#
loop_
_entity_poly.entity_id
_entity_poly.type
_entity_poly.pdbx_seq_one_letter_code
_entity_poly.pdbx_strand_id
1 'polypeptide(L)'
;MTLRNRASVSRRYRDFVGLVGRADQPRARTPSPTDEQLEQAAAAMADMTKRPTLSRSCFYVVYPNGQATEFINYLFSDLGTAEWPIAIDPMEAEQMQSIGKDVLPPEVKVSPQQRSDPQQKELVLMANAEGQIMAEGYLPEEDTPTLTQEWSLATATPDQATQDLCRSNIEMGIDAGMGNENSN
;
A
#
# COMPACT_ATOMS: atom_id res chain seq x y z
N MET A 1 64.72 -56.53 20.24
CA MET A 1 64.80 -55.15 19.74
C MET A 1 63.76 -54.32 20.50
N THR A 2 63.94 -53.12 21.04
CA THR A 2 65.07 -52.25 21.40
C THR A 2 64.41 -51.04 22.09
N LEU A 3 64.83 -50.72 23.33
CA LEU A 3 64.94 -49.38 23.98
C LEU A 3 63.72 -48.41 24.00
N ARG A 4 63.26 -47.99 25.19
CA ARG A 4 63.57 -46.74 25.95
C ARG A 4 62.98 -45.42 25.42
N ASN A 5 62.41 -44.67 26.37
CA ASN A 5 62.59 -43.22 26.69
C ASN A 5 61.23 -42.60 27.05
N ARG A 6 60.91 -42.12 28.26
CA ARG A 6 61.51 -41.06 29.12
C ARG A 6 61.68 -39.69 28.44
N ALA A 7 60.81 -38.74 28.78
CA ALA A 7 61.09 -37.34 29.20
C ALA A 7 59.73 -36.62 29.34
N SER A 8 59.30 -36.02 30.46
CA SER A 8 59.87 -34.97 31.32
C SER A 8 59.61 -33.53 30.83
N VAL A 9 59.05 -32.73 31.76
CA VAL A 9 59.25 -31.27 31.99
C VAL A 9 58.35 -30.33 31.15
N SER A 10 57.34 -29.69 31.74
CA SER A 10 57.35 -28.47 32.59
C SER A 10 57.51 -27.16 31.81
N ARG A 11 56.47 -26.33 31.77
CA ARG A 11 56.39 -24.96 32.35
C ARG A 11 55.34 -24.10 31.65
N ARG A 12 54.51 -23.48 32.49
CA ARG A 12 53.99 -22.10 32.46
C ARG A 12 53.72 -21.49 31.08
N TYR A 13 52.51 -20.97 30.86
CA TYR A 13 52.35 -19.58 30.41
C TYR A 13 50.91 -19.09 30.65
N ARG A 14 50.84 -18.01 31.45
CA ARG A 14 49.92 -16.86 31.46
C ARG A 14 48.40 -17.05 31.47
N ASP A 15 47.85 -16.41 32.48
CA ASP A 15 46.63 -15.59 32.48
C ASP A 15 46.17 -15.15 31.08
N PHE A 16 44.91 -15.45 30.77
CA PHE A 16 44.10 -14.53 29.97
C PHE A 16 42.66 -14.60 30.48
N VAL A 17 42.29 -13.57 31.24
CA VAL A 17 40.90 -13.21 31.53
C VAL A 17 40.28 -12.80 30.20
N GLY A 18 39.66 -13.76 29.52
CA GLY A 18 38.86 -13.54 28.33
C GLY A 18 37.43 -13.17 28.72
N LEU A 19 37.19 -11.88 28.88
CA LEU A 19 35.86 -11.27 28.71
C LEU A 19 35.41 -11.52 27.27
N VAL A 20 34.77 -12.67 27.02
CA VAL A 20 33.97 -12.92 25.82
C VAL A 20 32.54 -12.65 26.28
N GLY A 21 32.05 -11.43 26.10
CA GLY A 21 31.41 -11.10 24.84
C GLY A 21 30.04 -11.78 24.84
N ARG A 22 29.07 -11.15 25.51
CA ARG A 22 27.65 -11.50 25.36
C ARG A 22 27.40 -11.59 23.86
N ALA A 23 27.13 -12.79 23.38
CA ALA A 23 26.59 -12.98 22.05
C ALA A 23 25.38 -12.07 21.95
N ASP A 24 25.44 -11.14 20.99
CA ASP A 24 24.29 -10.48 20.42
C ASP A 24 23.27 -11.57 20.13
N GLN A 25 22.29 -11.72 21.02
CA GLN A 25 21.06 -12.39 20.64
C GLN A 25 20.51 -11.56 19.48
N PRO A 26 20.19 -12.16 18.32
CA PRO A 26 19.40 -11.45 17.33
C PRO A 26 18.15 -11.00 18.05
N ARG A 27 18.03 -9.70 18.28
CA ARG A 27 16.82 -9.11 18.84
C ARG A 27 15.73 -9.59 17.90
N ALA A 28 14.83 -10.43 18.41
CA ALA A 28 13.58 -10.70 17.75
C ALA A 28 13.04 -9.33 17.35
N ARG A 29 12.93 -9.07 16.03
CA ARG A 29 12.27 -7.88 15.54
C ARG A 29 10.84 -8.01 16.06
N THR A 30 10.56 -7.34 17.17
CA THR A 30 9.18 -7.07 17.56
C THR A 30 8.53 -6.44 16.34
N PRO A 31 7.40 -6.96 15.85
CA PRO A 31 6.69 -6.29 14.76
C PRO A 31 6.47 -4.85 15.22
N SER A 32 7.02 -3.90 14.47
CA SER A 32 6.77 -2.49 14.71
C SER A 32 5.26 -2.30 14.70
N PRO A 33 4.67 -1.58 15.67
CA PRO A 33 3.24 -1.29 15.62
C PRO A 33 2.95 -0.66 14.25
N THR A 34 1.99 -1.22 13.54
CA THR A 34 1.53 -0.71 12.26
C THR A 34 1.14 0.75 12.44
N ASP A 35 1.55 1.58 11.49
CA ASP A 35 1.24 3.00 11.53
C ASP A 35 -0.26 3.21 11.28
N GLU A 36 -0.97 3.76 12.27
CA GLU A 36 -2.43 3.94 12.24
C GLU A 36 -2.90 4.73 11.00
N GLN A 37 -2.07 5.64 10.48
CA GLN A 37 -2.43 6.42 9.29
C GLN A 37 -2.34 5.56 8.02
N LEU A 38 -1.37 4.65 7.92
CA LEU A 38 -1.32 3.68 6.81
C LEU A 38 -2.53 2.74 6.85
N GLU A 39 -2.96 2.31 8.04
CA GLU A 39 -4.16 1.48 8.19
C GLU A 39 -5.43 2.24 7.79
N GLN A 40 -5.57 3.49 8.23
CA GLN A 40 -6.69 4.35 7.85
C GLN A 40 -6.72 4.63 6.35
N ALA A 41 -5.56 4.90 5.74
CA ALA A 41 -5.46 5.09 4.30
C ALA A 41 -5.90 3.82 3.54
N ALA A 42 -5.42 2.65 3.96
CA ALA A 42 -5.83 1.38 3.37
C ALA A 42 -7.34 1.13 3.52
N ALA A 43 -7.92 1.44 4.68
CA ALA A 43 -9.35 1.33 4.91
C ALA A 43 -10.17 2.26 3.99
N ALA A 44 -9.75 3.51 3.85
CA ALA A 44 -10.36 4.46 2.91
C ALA A 44 -10.31 3.94 1.47
N MET A 45 -9.18 3.36 1.06
CA MET A 45 -9.05 2.75 -0.28
C MET A 45 -9.94 1.53 -0.45
N ALA A 46 -10.01 0.67 0.55
CA ALA A 46 -10.88 -0.51 0.54
C ALA A 46 -12.37 -0.11 0.44
N ASP A 47 -12.78 0.97 1.11
CA ASP A 47 -14.15 1.49 1.07
C ASP A 47 -14.61 1.91 -0.33
N MET A 48 -13.68 2.39 -1.16
CA MET A 48 -13.96 2.75 -2.54
C MET A 48 -14.29 1.56 -3.44
N THR A 49 -13.81 0.37 -3.05
CA THR A 49 -14.04 -0.87 -3.82
C THR A 49 -15.37 -1.54 -3.48
N LYS A 50 -16.12 -0.98 -2.52
CA LYS A 50 -17.42 -1.50 -2.11
C LYS A 50 -18.49 -1.09 -3.10
N ARG A 51 -19.48 -1.97 -3.30
CA ARG A 51 -20.60 -1.77 -4.23
C ARG A 51 -21.31 -0.42 -4.09
N PRO A 52 -21.65 0.10 -2.90
CA PRO A 52 -22.33 1.39 -2.77
C PRO A 52 -21.51 2.55 -3.35
N THR A 53 -20.19 2.52 -3.18
CA THR A 53 -19.28 3.53 -3.72
C THR A 53 -19.16 3.36 -5.24
N LEU A 54 -18.89 2.15 -5.71
CA LEU A 54 -18.74 1.86 -7.15
C LEU A 54 -20.02 2.07 -7.97
N SER A 55 -21.20 1.93 -7.36
CA SER A 55 -22.47 2.21 -8.04
C SER A 55 -22.70 3.69 -8.33
N ARG A 56 -21.94 4.57 -7.67
CA ARG A 56 -22.06 6.02 -7.78
C ARG A 56 -20.86 6.66 -8.50
N SER A 57 -19.85 5.87 -8.85
CA SER A 57 -18.66 6.32 -9.57
C SER A 57 -18.78 6.06 -11.07
N CYS A 58 -17.93 6.72 -11.86
CA CYS A 58 -17.82 6.46 -13.30
C CYS A 58 -17.08 5.17 -13.66
N PHE A 59 -16.50 4.47 -12.69
CA PHE A 59 -15.65 3.30 -12.96
C PHE A 59 -16.32 2.26 -13.85
N TYR A 60 -17.51 1.75 -13.48
CA TYR A 60 -18.22 0.75 -14.29
C TYR A 60 -18.95 1.33 -15.51
N VAL A 61 -19.01 2.66 -15.65
CA VAL A 61 -19.45 3.30 -16.89
C VAL A 61 -18.32 3.24 -17.93
N VAL A 62 -17.08 3.49 -17.49
CA VAL A 62 -15.88 3.49 -18.33
C VAL A 62 -15.40 2.07 -18.60
N TYR A 63 -15.42 1.21 -17.57
CA TYR A 63 -14.97 -0.18 -17.62
C TYR A 63 -16.11 -1.14 -17.24
N PRO A 64 -17.02 -1.50 -18.17
CA PRO A 64 -18.17 -2.35 -17.87
C PRO A 64 -17.82 -3.73 -17.29
N ASN A 65 -16.61 -4.24 -17.59
CA ASN A 65 -16.06 -5.48 -17.04
C ASN A 65 -14.77 -5.21 -16.24
N GLY A 66 -14.66 -4.03 -15.62
CA GLY A 66 -13.43 -3.58 -14.98
C GLY A 66 -12.90 -4.54 -13.93
N GLN A 67 -11.57 -4.64 -13.86
CA GLN A 67 -10.85 -5.48 -12.91
C GLN A 67 -9.98 -4.58 -12.00
N ALA A 68 -9.25 -5.19 -11.07
CA ALA A 68 -8.43 -4.46 -10.12
C ALA A 68 -7.41 -3.52 -10.80
N THR A 69 -6.78 -3.96 -11.89
CA THR A 69 -5.80 -3.15 -12.63
C THR A 69 -6.45 -1.91 -13.25
N GLU A 70 -7.61 -2.06 -13.92
CA GLU A 70 -8.33 -0.92 -14.48
C GLU A 70 -8.85 0.00 -13.38
N PHE A 71 -9.28 -0.53 -12.24
CA PHE A 71 -9.70 0.29 -11.10
C PHE A 71 -8.57 1.15 -10.56
N ILE A 72 -7.36 0.60 -10.44
CA ILE A 72 -6.19 1.36 -10.00
C ILE A 72 -5.84 2.42 -11.04
N ASN A 73 -5.78 2.09 -12.33
CA ASN A 73 -5.52 3.09 -13.38
C ASN A 73 -6.60 4.19 -13.38
N TYR A 74 -7.86 3.81 -13.21
CA TYR A 74 -8.98 4.73 -13.09
C TYR A 74 -8.80 5.69 -11.92
N LEU A 75 -8.46 5.17 -10.73
CA LEU A 75 -8.31 5.97 -9.52
C LEU A 75 -7.32 7.13 -9.69
N PHE A 76 -6.24 6.90 -10.45
CA PHE A 76 -5.21 7.90 -10.72
C PHE A 76 -5.40 8.64 -12.07
N SER A 77 -6.54 8.46 -12.74
CA SER A 77 -6.93 9.25 -13.90
C SER A 77 -7.51 10.60 -13.49
N ASP A 78 -7.70 11.53 -14.44
CA ASP A 78 -8.35 12.81 -14.17
C ASP A 78 -9.78 12.61 -13.66
N LEU A 79 -10.52 11.65 -14.24
CA LEU A 79 -11.88 11.34 -13.84
C LEU A 79 -11.94 10.71 -12.45
N GLY A 80 -11.07 9.74 -12.16
CA GLY A 80 -11.02 9.11 -10.84
C GLY A 80 -10.59 10.07 -9.75
N THR A 81 -9.60 10.93 -10.04
CA THR A 81 -9.14 11.97 -9.11
C THR A 81 -10.25 12.99 -8.81
N ALA A 82 -11.05 13.37 -9.82
CA ALA A 82 -12.18 14.28 -9.64
C ALA A 82 -13.32 13.69 -8.82
N GLU A 83 -13.47 12.36 -8.80
CA GLU A 83 -14.49 11.67 -8.00
C GLU A 83 -14.02 11.27 -6.61
N TRP A 84 -12.72 11.22 -6.39
CA TRP A 84 -12.15 10.74 -5.15
C TRP A 84 -12.54 11.69 -4.02
N PRO A 85 -13.24 11.23 -2.95
CA PRO A 85 -13.50 12.08 -1.81
C PRO A 85 -12.21 12.25 -0.98
N ILE A 86 -11.29 13.07 -1.48
CA ILE A 86 -10.18 13.59 -0.69
C ILE A 86 -10.76 14.75 0.12
N ALA A 87 -10.75 14.65 1.44
CA ALA A 87 -11.05 15.81 2.26
C ALA A 87 -9.93 16.84 2.03
N ILE A 88 -10.24 17.95 1.37
CA ILE A 88 -9.25 18.98 1.02
C ILE A 88 -8.99 19.89 2.22
N ASP A 89 -9.90 19.93 3.19
CA ASP A 89 -9.78 20.70 4.41
C ASP A 89 -10.25 19.94 5.67
N PRO A 90 -9.85 20.39 6.87
CA PRO A 90 -10.23 19.73 8.12
C PRO A 90 -11.74 19.66 8.38
N MET A 91 -12.52 20.62 7.88
CA MET A 91 -13.97 20.66 8.08
C MET A 91 -14.65 19.59 7.21
N GLU A 92 -14.19 19.39 5.98
CA GLU A 92 -14.64 18.30 5.11
C GLU A 92 -14.26 16.93 5.71
N ALA A 93 -13.06 16.80 6.27
CA ALA A 93 -12.62 15.58 6.93
C ALA A 93 -13.52 15.22 8.13
N GLU A 94 -13.84 16.20 8.98
CA GLU A 94 -14.77 16.03 10.10
C GLU A 94 -16.18 15.64 9.63
N GLN A 95 -16.67 16.24 8.55
CA GLN A 95 -17.98 15.89 7.98
C GLN A 95 -18.00 14.46 7.45
N MET A 96 -16.96 14.05 6.72
CA MET A 96 -16.83 12.68 6.21
C MET A 96 -16.74 11.66 7.34
N GLN A 97 -15.98 11.94 8.39
CA GLN A 97 -15.92 11.09 9.58
C GLN A 97 -17.28 11.01 10.29
N SER A 98 -18.03 12.11 10.36
CA SER A 98 -19.35 12.14 11.02
C SER A 98 -20.39 11.24 10.35
N ILE A 99 -20.22 10.95 9.05
CA ILE A 99 -21.06 10.01 8.30
C ILE A 99 -20.43 8.60 8.20
N GLY A 100 -19.36 8.34 8.96
CA GLY A 100 -18.68 7.04 9.04
C GLY A 100 -17.88 6.69 7.80
N LYS A 101 -17.37 7.68 7.06
CA LYS A 101 -16.44 7.46 5.96
C LYS A 101 -15.00 7.61 6.43
N ASP A 102 -14.17 6.65 6.05
CA ASP A 102 -12.73 6.74 6.23
C ASP A 102 -12.15 7.76 5.24
N VAL A 103 -11.38 8.70 5.76
CA VAL A 103 -10.74 9.78 5.00
C VAL A 103 -9.27 9.44 4.83
N LEU A 104 -8.71 9.70 3.65
CA LEU A 104 -7.28 9.59 3.41
C LEU A 104 -6.51 10.57 4.31
N PRO A 105 -5.59 10.10 5.19
CA PRO A 105 -4.80 11.00 6.01
C PRO A 105 -3.89 11.90 5.14
N PRO A 106 -3.79 13.21 5.43
CA PRO A 106 -3.04 14.15 4.59
C PRO A 106 -1.53 13.88 4.56
N GLU A 107 -1.01 13.13 5.54
CA GLU A 107 0.41 12.73 5.59
C GLU A 107 0.71 11.44 4.81
N VAL A 108 -0.31 10.76 4.27
CA VAL A 108 -0.14 9.53 3.48
C VAL A 108 -0.27 9.85 2.00
N LYS A 109 0.83 9.69 1.26
CA LYS A 109 0.79 9.68 -0.20
C LYS A 109 0.23 8.35 -0.68
N VAL A 110 -0.65 8.35 -1.68
CA VAL A 110 -1.07 7.12 -2.35
C VAL A 110 -0.47 7.08 -3.74
N SER A 111 0.08 5.95 -4.17
CA SER A 111 0.71 5.81 -5.49
C SER A 111 0.31 4.52 -6.20
N PRO A 112 0.24 4.52 -7.54
CA PRO A 112 -0.06 3.33 -8.31
C PRO A 112 1.19 2.47 -8.52
N GLN A 113 1.01 1.15 -8.41
CA GLN A 113 1.90 0.06 -8.84
C GLN A 113 3.24 -0.06 -8.11
N GLN A 114 3.91 1.04 -7.84
CA GLN A 114 5.20 1.08 -7.18
C GLN A 114 5.36 2.32 -6.32
N ARG A 115 6.27 2.21 -5.35
CA ARG A 115 6.65 3.33 -4.50
C ARG A 115 7.30 4.43 -5.34
N SER A 116 6.93 5.67 -5.06
CA SER A 116 7.39 6.86 -5.79
C SER A 116 8.13 7.87 -4.92
N ASP A 117 7.92 7.85 -3.60
CA ASP A 117 8.53 8.78 -2.65
C ASP A 117 9.05 8.07 -1.40
N PRO A 118 10.34 7.66 -1.40
CA PRO A 118 10.97 7.04 -0.24
C PRO A 118 11.02 7.90 1.02
N GLN A 119 10.83 9.23 0.91
CA GLN A 119 10.92 10.16 2.04
C GLN A 119 9.57 10.39 2.72
N GLN A 120 8.47 9.92 2.12
CA GLN A 120 7.13 10.06 2.66
C GLN A 120 6.55 8.73 3.11
N LYS A 121 5.56 8.83 3.97
CA LYS A 121 4.65 7.71 4.27
C LYS A 121 3.80 7.49 3.03
N GLU A 122 3.83 6.27 2.50
CA GLU A 122 3.26 6.00 1.19
C GLU A 122 2.48 4.70 1.20
N LEU A 123 1.26 4.73 0.65
CA LEU A 123 0.44 3.57 0.38
C LEU A 123 0.49 3.28 -1.13
N VAL A 124 1.06 2.15 -1.52
CA VAL A 124 1.15 1.74 -2.92
C VAL A 124 0.01 0.78 -3.22
N LEU A 125 -0.76 1.05 -4.28
CA LEU A 125 -1.88 0.22 -4.72
C LEU A 125 -1.52 -0.53 -6.00
N MET A 126 -1.72 -1.84 -6.01
CA MET A 126 -1.44 -2.70 -7.14
C MET A 126 -2.45 -3.85 -7.24
N ALA A 127 -2.58 -4.46 -8.41
CA ALA A 127 -3.34 -5.69 -8.54
C ALA A 127 -2.42 -6.88 -8.28
N ASN A 128 -2.84 -7.82 -7.42
CA ASN A 128 -2.10 -9.07 -7.22
C ASN A 128 -2.43 -10.09 -8.32
N ALA A 129 -1.73 -11.23 -8.31
CA ALA A 129 -1.91 -12.28 -9.32
C ALA A 129 -3.31 -12.94 -9.30
N GLU A 130 -4.06 -12.78 -8.22
CA GLU A 130 -5.43 -13.28 -8.06
C GLU A 130 -6.49 -12.28 -8.56
N GLY A 131 -6.07 -11.13 -9.07
CA GLY A 131 -6.96 -10.07 -9.53
C GLY A 131 -7.61 -9.26 -8.40
N GLN A 132 -7.05 -9.34 -7.19
CA GLN A 132 -7.44 -8.50 -6.06
C GLN A 132 -6.61 -7.22 -6.02
N ILE A 133 -7.11 -6.21 -5.32
CA ILE A 133 -6.36 -5.01 -5.02
C ILE A 133 -5.52 -5.29 -3.78
N MET A 134 -4.21 -5.07 -3.89
CA MET A 134 -3.25 -5.14 -2.82
C MET A 134 -2.74 -3.74 -2.51
N ALA A 135 -2.65 -3.42 -1.22
CA ALA A 135 -2.10 -2.18 -0.70
C ALA A 135 -0.88 -2.47 0.17
N GLU A 136 0.24 -1.85 -0.18
CA GLU A 136 1.49 -1.93 0.57
C GLU A 136 1.80 -0.57 1.19
N GLY A 137 1.90 -0.51 2.50
CA GLY A 137 2.20 0.71 3.25
C GLY A 137 3.68 0.76 3.63
N TYR A 138 4.34 1.88 3.34
CA TYR A 138 5.74 2.13 3.62
C TYR A 138 5.89 3.34 4.54
N LEU A 139 6.79 3.22 5.52
CA LEU A 139 7.29 4.36 6.29
C LEU A 139 8.45 5.04 5.54
N PRO A 140 8.76 6.31 5.86
CA PRO A 140 9.94 6.99 5.33
C PRO A 140 11.21 6.17 5.53
N GLU A 141 12.03 6.08 4.48
CA GLU A 141 13.34 5.39 4.46
C GLU A 141 13.30 3.86 4.67
N GLU A 142 12.11 3.25 4.82
CA GLU A 142 11.97 1.79 4.93
C GLU A 142 11.78 1.15 3.55
N ASP A 143 12.67 0.24 3.14
CA ASP A 143 12.56 -0.44 1.84
C ASP A 143 11.52 -1.58 1.81
N THR A 144 11.09 -2.06 2.98
CA THR A 144 10.10 -3.13 3.11
C THR A 144 8.77 -2.59 3.58
N PRO A 145 7.63 -3.08 3.04
CA PRO A 145 6.32 -2.63 3.49
C PRO A 145 6.10 -3.01 4.96
N THR A 146 5.59 -2.06 5.72
CA THR A 146 5.18 -2.23 7.12
C THR A 146 3.71 -2.65 7.25
N LEU A 147 2.94 -2.48 6.18
CA LEU A 147 1.54 -2.89 6.06
C LEU A 147 1.33 -3.59 4.72
N THR A 148 0.62 -4.70 4.71
CA THR A 148 0.11 -5.33 3.48
C THR A 148 -1.34 -5.73 3.71
N GLN A 149 -2.23 -5.27 2.84
CA GLN A 149 -3.65 -5.62 2.87
C GLN A 149 -4.14 -5.96 1.48
N GLU A 150 -5.12 -6.86 1.39
CA GLU A 150 -5.70 -7.29 0.13
C GLU A 150 -7.23 -7.28 0.22
N TRP A 151 -7.89 -6.84 -0.84
CA TRP A 151 -9.34 -6.85 -0.92
C TRP A 151 -9.83 -7.02 -2.36
N SER A 152 -11.04 -7.57 -2.48
CA SER A 152 -11.69 -7.80 -3.77
C SER A 152 -12.43 -6.56 -4.25
N LEU A 153 -12.38 -6.32 -5.56
CA LEU A 153 -13.19 -5.31 -6.21
C LEU A 153 -14.64 -5.81 -6.37
N ALA A 154 -15.60 -5.11 -5.78
CA ALA A 154 -17.00 -5.51 -5.93
C ALA A 154 -17.53 -5.16 -7.32
N THR A 155 -18.45 -5.97 -7.85
CA THR A 155 -19.23 -5.61 -9.05
C THR A 155 -20.41 -4.71 -8.67
N ALA A 156 -20.61 -3.65 -9.45
CA ALA A 156 -21.73 -2.72 -9.31
C ALA A 156 -22.33 -2.37 -10.67
N THR A 157 -23.58 -1.93 -10.67
CA THR A 157 -24.26 -1.38 -11.84
C THR A 157 -24.58 0.08 -11.55
N PRO A 158 -23.96 1.04 -12.26
CA PRO A 158 -24.24 2.45 -12.07
C PRO A 158 -25.69 2.79 -12.43
N ASP A 159 -26.32 3.68 -11.66
CA ASP A 159 -27.66 4.17 -12.00
C ASP A 159 -27.64 5.11 -13.22
N GLN A 160 -28.82 5.44 -13.77
CA GLN A 160 -28.91 6.26 -14.97
C GLN A 160 -28.34 7.66 -14.77
N ALA A 161 -28.52 8.26 -13.60
CA ALA A 161 -28.03 9.60 -13.32
C ALA A 161 -26.50 9.62 -13.29
N THR A 162 -25.87 8.62 -12.66
CA THR A 162 -24.42 8.43 -12.71
C THR A 162 -23.95 8.22 -14.15
N GLN A 163 -24.61 7.36 -14.92
CA GLN A 163 -24.24 7.12 -16.32
C GLN A 163 -24.26 8.40 -17.16
N ASP A 164 -25.30 9.22 -17.03
CA ASP A 164 -25.45 10.46 -17.79
C ASP A 164 -24.38 11.49 -17.40
N LEU A 165 -24.11 11.64 -16.09
CA LEU A 165 -23.06 12.52 -15.58
C LEU A 165 -21.68 12.09 -16.11
N CYS A 166 -21.35 10.82 -15.98
CA CYS A 166 -20.07 10.26 -16.43
C CYS A 166 -19.85 10.44 -17.92
N ARG A 167 -20.88 10.20 -18.73
CA ARG A 167 -20.82 10.42 -20.18
C ARG A 167 -20.54 11.88 -20.51
N SER A 168 -21.22 12.81 -19.84
CA SER A 168 -20.98 14.24 -20.03
C SER A 168 -19.54 14.62 -19.71
N ASN A 169 -18.96 14.10 -18.62
CA ASN A 169 -17.57 14.37 -18.23
C ASN A 169 -16.57 13.86 -19.29
N ILE A 170 -16.80 12.66 -19.81
CA ILE A 170 -15.97 12.06 -20.86
C ILE A 170 -16.10 12.86 -22.17
N GLU A 171 -17.30 13.29 -22.55
CA GLU A 171 -17.53 14.11 -23.75
C GLU A 171 -16.86 15.49 -23.67
N MET A 172 -16.67 16.02 -22.45
CA MET A 172 -15.89 17.24 -22.21
C MET A 172 -14.36 17.03 -22.21
N GLY A 173 -13.90 15.80 -22.40
CA GLY A 173 -12.48 15.45 -22.52
C GLY A 173 -11.76 15.19 -21.20
N ILE A 174 -12.49 14.89 -20.11
CA ILE A 174 -11.86 14.43 -18.87
C ILE A 174 -11.36 13.00 -19.09
N ASP A 175 -10.05 12.79 -18.95
CA ASP A 175 -9.44 11.47 -19.17
C ASP A 175 -9.85 10.48 -18.07
N ALA A 176 -10.35 9.32 -18.49
CA ALA A 176 -10.75 8.22 -17.60
C ALA A 176 -9.65 7.15 -17.43
N GLY A 177 -8.42 7.43 -17.87
CA GLY A 177 -7.29 6.50 -17.83
C GLY A 177 -7.40 5.39 -18.87
N MET A 178 -8.27 5.55 -19.87
CA MET A 178 -8.34 4.67 -21.02
C MET A 178 -7.17 5.05 -21.94
N GLY A 179 -5.98 4.50 -21.64
CA GLY A 179 -4.79 4.75 -22.46
C GLY A 179 -5.11 4.59 -23.94
N ASN A 180 -4.77 5.62 -24.73
CA ASN A 180 -4.87 5.56 -26.19
C ASN A 180 -3.90 4.49 -26.73
N GLU A 181 -4.30 3.22 -26.75
CA GLU A 181 -3.56 2.15 -27.42
C GLU A 181 -3.61 2.26 -28.97
N ASN A 182 -4.22 3.33 -29.51
CA ASN A 182 -4.35 3.56 -30.96
C ASN A 182 -3.61 4.80 -31.47
N SER A 183 -2.40 5.07 -30.99
CA SER A 183 -1.45 5.94 -31.71
C SER A 183 -0.37 5.06 -32.36
N ASN A 184 -0.67 4.57 -33.56
CA ASN A 184 0.26 3.88 -34.45
C ASN A 184 0.32 4.62 -35.78
#